data_AF-A0A8T2U699-F1
#
_entry.id   AF-A0A8T2U699-F1
#
_cell.length_a   1.000
_cell.length_b   1.000
_cell.length_c   1.000
_cell.angle_alpha   90.00
_cell.angle_beta   90.00
_cell.angle_gamma   90.00
#
_symmetry.space_group_name_H-M   'P 1'
#
loop_
_entity.id
_entity.type
_entity.pdbx_description
1 polymer ?
#
loop_
_entity_poly.entity_id
_entity_poly.type
_entity_poly.pdbx_seq_one_letter_code
_entity_poly.pdbx_strand_id
1 'polypeptide(L)'
;MAQTEEETPFEYPAAKSGYQRLANSMCALYCAASLKCLEQANSDKSQCQSQFDAYKACRKREHQLRLERNHAESNEKIRRIVDKLKFWK
;
A
#
# COMPACT_ATOMS: atom_id res chain seq x y z
N MET A 1 -27.93 -10.71 18.67
CA MET A 1 -26.57 -10.18 18.96
C MET A 1 -25.64 -10.96 18.04
N ALA A 2 -24.87 -10.41 17.11
CA ALA A 2 -24.27 -9.09 16.99
C ALA A 2 -24.12 -8.68 15.51
N GLN A 3 -24.09 -7.37 15.29
CA GLN A 3 -23.67 -6.66 14.05
C GLN A 3 -22.15 -6.90 13.84
N THR A 4 -21.54 -6.90 12.66
CA THR A 4 -21.34 -5.75 11.75
C THR A 4 -20.55 -6.21 10.49
N GLU A 5 -21.02 -5.72 9.35
CA GLU A 5 -20.29 -5.22 8.17
C GLU A 5 -18.74 -5.33 8.16
N GLU A 6 -18.18 -5.94 7.11
CA GLU A 6 -16.92 -5.43 6.52
C GLU A 6 -17.12 -5.34 4.99
N GLU A 7 -17.87 -4.33 4.56
CA GLU A 7 -17.73 -3.82 3.20
C GLU A 7 -16.30 -3.27 3.05
N THR A 8 -15.56 -3.76 2.06
CA THR A 8 -15.23 -2.97 0.87
C THR A 8 -14.41 -3.82 -0.10
N PRO A 9 -14.81 -3.90 -1.39
CA PRO A 9 -13.93 -4.36 -2.44
C PRO A 9 -12.78 -3.35 -2.55
N PHE A 10 -11.61 -3.65 -1.98
CA PHE A 10 -10.40 -2.93 -2.36
C PHE A 10 -10.04 -3.39 -3.78
N GLU A 11 -10.66 -2.75 -4.77
CA GLU A 11 -10.40 -3.00 -6.17
C GLU A 11 -9.02 -2.41 -6.50
N TYR A 12 -8.00 -3.27 -6.47
CA TYR A 12 -6.65 -2.92 -6.88
C TYR A 12 -6.64 -2.70 -8.40
N PRO A 13 -6.16 -1.54 -8.91
CA PRO A 13 -6.11 -1.30 -10.35
C PRO A 13 -5.29 -2.40 -11.04
N ALA A 14 -5.87 -2.97 -12.08
CA ALA A 14 -5.42 -4.15 -12.80
C ALA A 14 -4.01 -3.95 -13.40
N ALA A 15 -3.00 -4.64 -12.84
CA ALA A 15 -1.70 -4.92 -13.46
C ALA A 15 -0.87 -5.82 -12.53
N LYS A 16 -0.42 -6.99 -13.04
CA LYS A 16 0.31 -8.09 -12.36
C LYS A 16 -0.49 -8.80 -11.27
N SER A 17 -0.30 -10.12 -11.13
CA SER A 17 -1.04 -10.92 -10.15
C SER A 17 -0.85 -10.35 -8.74
N GLY A 18 -1.89 -10.40 -7.91
CA GLY A 18 -1.84 -9.84 -6.54
C GLY A 18 -0.62 -10.33 -5.74
N TYR A 19 -0.22 -11.59 -5.97
CA TYR A 19 0.97 -12.20 -5.41
C TYR A 19 2.28 -11.54 -5.86
N GLN A 20 2.45 -11.25 -7.15
CA GLN A 20 3.65 -10.55 -7.65
C GLN A 20 3.76 -9.12 -7.10
N ARG A 21 2.64 -8.44 -6.87
CA ARG A 21 2.64 -7.10 -6.26
C ARG A 21 2.98 -7.16 -4.78
N LEU A 22 2.51 -8.19 -4.07
CA LEU A 22 2.88 -8.41 -2.68
C LEU A 22 4.35 -8.77 -2.52
N ALA A 23 4.88 -9.65 -3.37
CA ALA A 23 6.27 -10.09 -3.30
C ALA A 23 7.28 -8.95 -3.50
N ASN A 24 6.93 -7.94 -4.31
CA ASN A 24 7.75 -6.76 -4.53
C ASN A 24 7.41 -5.59 -3.58
N SER A 25 6.44 -5.76 -2.68
CA SER A 25 6.02 -4.72 -1.74
C SER A 25 6.90 -4.72 -0.50
N MET A 26 7.12 -3.53 0.07
CA MET A 26 7.75 -3.40 1.39
C MET A 26 6.94 -4.07 2.51
N CYS A 27 5.67 -4.41 2.24
CA CYS A 27 4.75 -5.01 3.21
C CYS A 27 4.70 -6.54 3.15
N ALA A 28 5.51 -7.18 2.30
CA ALA A 28 5.56 -8.64 2.17
C ALA A 28 5.81 -9.34 3.52
N LEU A 29 6.68 -8.75 4.36
CA LEU A 29 7.03 -9.29 5.68
C LEU A 29 5.82 -9.35 6.63
N TYR A 30 4.99 -8.30 6.66
CA TYR A 30 3.79 -8.26 7.49
C TYR A 30 2.70 -9.21 6.97
N CYS A 31 2.60 -9.36 5.64
CA CYS A 31 1.72 -10.37 5.06
C CYS A 31 2.16 -11.78 5.46
N ALA A 32 3.44 -12.11 5.31
CA ALA A 32 3.98 -13.41 5.73
C ALA A 32 3.79 -13.67 7.25
N ALA A 33 3.96 -12.64 8.08
CA ALA A 33 3.73 -12.74 9.53
C ALA A 33 2.25 -13.01 9.85
N SER A 34 1.32 -12.33 9.16
CA SER A 34 -0.12 -12.56 9.35
C SER A 34 -0.55 -13.98 8.93
N LEU A 35 0.02 -14.51 7.85
CA LEU A 35 -0.24 -15.88 7.40
C LEU A 35 0.29 -16.92 8.40
N LYS A 36 1.52 -16.74 8.90
CA LYS A 36 2.07 -17.62 9.96
C LYS A 36 1.23 -17.59 11.23
N CYS A 37 0.69 -16.43 11.59
CA CYS A 37 -0.19 -16.32 12.74
C CYS A 37 -1.49 -17.12 12.54
N LEU A 38 -2.10 -17.02 11.37
CA LEU A 38 -3.30 -17.82 11.06
C LEU A 38 -3.01 -19.32 11.08
N GLU A 39 -1.84 -19.76 10.60
CA GLU A 39 -1.42 -21.17 10.66
C GLU A 39 -1.32 -21.67 12.11
N GLN A 40 -0.79 -20.85 13.02
CA GLN A 40 -0.62 -21.21 14.44
C GLN A 40 -1.91 -21.12 15.24
N ALA A 41 -2.77 -20.16 14.92
CA ALA A 41 -4.02 -19.90 15.61
C ALA A 41 -5.20 -20.76 15.10
N ASN A 42 -4.95 -21.79 14.29
CA ASN A 42 -6.00 -22.57 13.62
C ASN A 42 -7.03 -21.70 12.87
N SER A 43 -6.55 -20.66 12.19
CA SER A 43 -7.35 -19.64 11.49
C SER A 43 -8.19 -18.72 12.38
N ASP A 44 -7.93 -18.66 13.69
CA ASP A 44 -8.53 -17.66 14.56
C ASP A 44 -7.94 -16.27 14.30
N LYS A 45 -8.69 -15.48 13.52
CA LYS A 45 -8.29 -14.12 13.10
C LYS A 45 -8.13 -13.17 14.29
N SER A 46 -8.88 -13.38 15.38
CA SER A 46 -8.89 -12.46 16.52
C SER A 46 -7.53 -12.40 17.21
N GLN A 47 -6.80 -13.52 17.22
CA GLN A 47 -5.45 -13.63 17.79
C GLN A 47 -4.38 -12.95 16.91
N CYS A 48 -4.70 -12.70 15.64
CA CYS A 48 -3.77 -12.18 14.63
C CYS A 48 -4.04 -10.72 14.23
N GLN A 49 -4.97 -10.05 14.89
CA GLN A 49 -5.42 -8.70 14.54
C GLN A 49 -4.26 -7.69 14.44
N SER A 50 -3.29 -7.76 15.38
CA SER A 50 -2.11 -6.89 15.37
C SER A 50 -1.27 -7.02 14.08
N GLN A 51 -1.14 -8.22 13.53
CA GLN A 51 -0.40 -8.45 12.29
C GLN A 51 -1.14 -7.89 11.07
N PHE A 52 -2.48 -8.02 11.06
CA PHE A 52 -3.30 -7.40 10.02
C PHE A 52 -3.28 -5.88 10.08
N ASP A 53 -3.32 -5.30 11.28
CA ASP A 53 -3.25 -3.85 11.46
C ASP A 53 -1.88 -3.31 11.03
N ALA A 54 -0.79 -4.02 11.37
CA ALA A 54 0.55 -3.69 10.90
C ALA A 54 0.66 -3.76 9.37
N TYR A 55 0.07 -4.78 8.74
CA TYR A 55 0.00 -4.90 7.29
C TYR A 55 -0.80 -3.75 6.66
N LYS A 56 -2.00 -3.45 7.18
CA LYS A 56 -2.83 -2.32 6.72
C LYS A 56 -2.08 -0.99 6.84
N ALA A 57 -1.40 -0.75 7.96
CA ALA A 57 -0.58 0.44 8.17
C ALA A 57 0.59 0.54 7.17
N CYS A 58 1.27 -0.57 6.90
CA CYS A 58 2.34 -0.62 5.91
C CYS A 58 1.82 -0.27 4.51
N ARG A 59 0.68 -0.84 4.09
CA ARG A 59 0.08 -0.55 2.77
C ARG A 59 -0.32 0.92 2.61
N LYS A 60 -0.83 1.54 3.68
CA LYS A 60 -1.11 2.98 3.70
C LYS A 60 0.17 3.80 3.51
N ARG A 61 1.28 3.44 4.17
CA ARG A 61 2.57 4.12 4.03
C ARG A 61 3.15 3.99 2.62
N GLU A 62 3.13 2.79 2.05
CA GLU A 62 3.60 2.54 0.67
C GLU A 62 2.81 3.38 -0.34
N HIS A 63 1.50 3.53 -0.14
CA HIS A 63 0.68 4.41 -0.95
C HIS A 63 1.09 5.88 -0.84
N GLN A 64 1.33 6.38 0.37
CA GLN A 64 1.76 7.77 0.59
C GLN A 64 3.11 8.06 -0.06
N LEU A 65 4.11 7.18 0.10
CA LEU A 65 5.42 7.33 -0.55
C LEU A 65 5.30 7.41 -2.07
N ARG A 66 4.38 6.64 -2.66
CA ARG A 66 4.11 6.71 -4.10
C ARG A 66 3.49 8.05 -4.51
N LEU A 67 2.56 8.57 -3.72
CA LEU A 67 1.95 9.89 -3.96
C LEU A 67 3.00 11.00 -3.86
N GLU A 68 3.82 10.98 -2.82
CA GLU A 68 4.92 11.94 -2.63
C GLU A 68 5.90 11.94 -3.80
N ARG A 69 6.30 10.75 -4.27
CA ARG A 69 7.17 10.62 -5.45
C ARG A 69 6.50 11.20 -6.70
N ASN A 70 5.23 10.87 -6.93
CA ASN A 70 4.49 11.40 -8.09
C ASN A 70 4.36 12.93 -8.03
N HIS A 71 4.13 13.49 -6.84
CA HIS A 71 4.10 14.93 -6.61
C HIS A 71 5.47 15.56 -6.87
N ALA A 72 6.54 14.96 -6.35
CA ALA A 72 7.90 15.44 -6.55
C ALA A 72 8.30 15.42 -8.05
N GLU A 73 8.01 14.33 -8.76
CA GLU A 73 8.24 14.20 -10.20
C GLU A 73 7.44 15.23 -11.00
N SER A 74 6.18 15.48 -10.62
CA SER A 74 5.35 16.51 -11.25
C SER A 74 5.93 17.91 -11.06
N ASN A 75 6.30 18.24 -9.82
CA ASN A 75 6.90 19.53 -9.48
C ASN A 75 8.23 19.76 -10.21
N GLU A 76 9.05 18.72 -10.36
CA GLU A 76 10.30 18.82 -11.10
C GLU A 76 10.04 19.10 -12.59
N LYS A 77 9.05 18.45 -13.20
CA LYS A 77 8.66 18.73 -14.60
C LYS A 77 8.21 20.17 -14.77
N ILE A 78 7.37 20.68 -13.86
CA ILE A 78 6.93 22.08 -13.86
C ILE A 78 8.13 23.01 -13.74
N ARG A 79 9.05 22.74 -12.80
CA ARG A 79 10.26 23.54 -12.61
C ARG A 79 11.09 23.63 -13.89
N ARG A 80 11.31 22.50 -14.57
CA ARG A 80 12.03 22.46 -15.86
C ARG A 80 11.33 23.30 -16.94
N ILE A 81 10.00 23.32 -16.97
CA ILE A 81 9.23 24.16 -17.93
C ILE A 81 9.42 25.65 -17.59
N VAL A 82 9.27 26.02 -16.32
CA VAL A 82 9.46 27.41 -15.86
C VAL A 82 10.87 27.91 -16.17
N ASP A 83 11.90 27.10 -15.91
CA ASP A 83 13.29 27.45 -16.20
C ASP A 83 13.51 27.67 -17.72
N LYS A 84 12.91 26.84 -18.58
CA LYS A 84 12.93 27.05 -20.04
C LYS A 84 12.25 28.36 -20.47
N LEU A 85 11.10 28.68 -19.89
CA LEU A 85 10.36 29.91 -20.20
C LEU A 85 11.11 31.17 -19.76
N LYS A 86 11.82 31.10 -18.62
CA LYS A 86 12.69 32.20 -18.15
C LYS A 86 13.84 32.49 -19.11
N PHE A 87 14.42 31.46 -19.73
CA PHE A 87 15.54 31.60 -20.65
C PHE A 87 15.13 32.08 -22.05
N TRP A 88 13.84 31.96 -22.39
CA TRP A 88 13.28 32.39 -23.68
C TRP A 88 12.87 33.87 -23.73
N LYS A 89 13.13 34.62 -22.65
CA LYS A 89 12.76 36.02 -22.48
C LYS A 89 14.02 36.85 -22.25
#